data_AF-A0A7W6HRL8-F1
#
_entry.id   AF-A0A7W6HRL8-F1
#
_cell.length_a   1.000
_cell.length_b   1.000
_cell.length_c   1.000
_cell.angle_alpha   90.00
_cell.angle_beta   90.00
_cell.angle_gamma   90.00
#
_symmetry.space_group_name_H-M   'P 1'
#
loop_
_entity.id
_entity.type
_entity.pdbx_description
1 polymer ?
#
loop_
_entity_poly.entity_id
_entity_poly.type
_entity_poly.pdbx_seq_one_letter_code
_entity_poly.pdbx_strand_id
1 'polypeptide(L)' 'MNPSTFTAAHKSLPFGSKVKVTNRNNGKTVVVRINDRGPFIKGRVLDLSKAAAADIGMVSSGTAKVCYELVG' A
#
# COMPACT_ATOMS: atom_id res chain seq x y z
N MET A 1 0.48 6.34 10.57
CA MET A 1 1.51 5.91 9.57
C MET A 1 2.65 6.95 9.45
N ASN A 2 3.93 6.53 9.29
CA ASN A 2 5.05 7.45 8.96
C ASN A 2 5.26 7.52 7.43
N PRO A 3 5.21 8.71 6.80
CA PRO A 3 5.27 8.87 5.34
C PRO A 3 6.61 8.47 4.70
N SER A 4 7.72 8.44 5.43
CA SER A 4 9.06 8.12 4.91
C SER A 4 9.42 6.63 4.97
N THR A 5 8.55 5.79 5.54
CA THR A 5 8.81 4.35 5.73
C THR A 5 7.84 3.51 4.90
N PHE A 6 8.27 2.32 4.44
CA PHE A 6 7.43 1.41 3.65
C PHE A 6 6.34 0.74 4.48
N THR A 7 5.25 1.46 4.63
CA THR A 7 4.10 1.06 5.44
C THR A 7 2.78 1.32 4.71
N ALA A 8 1.73 0.62 5.15
CA ALA A 8 0.39 0.75 4.61
C ALA A 8 -0.70 0.63 5.69
N ALA A 9 -1.86 1.23 5.41
CA ALA A 9 -3.08 1.05 6.17
C ALA A 9 -3.93 -0.05 5.52
N HIS A 10 -4.46 -0.97 6.33
CA HIS A 10 -5.40 -1.98 5.85
C HIS A 10 -6.55 -2.19 6.85
N LYS A 11 -7.76 -2.48 6.34
CA LYS A 11 -8.99 -2.60 7.13
C LYS A 11 -8.90 -3.70 8.18
N SER A 12 -8.35 -4.85 7.81
CA SER A 12 -8.45 -6.08 8.60
C SER A 12 -7.16 -6.89 8.73
N LEU A 13 -6.09 -6.55 8.00
CA LEU A 13 -4.87 -7.35 8.09
C LEU A 13 -4.22 -7.11 9.46
N PRO A 14 -3.67 -8.14 10.10
CA PRO A 14 -2.94 -7.95 11.36
C PRO A 14 -1.87 -6.87 11.24
N PHE A 15 -1.68 -6.09 12.30
CA PHE A 15 -0.52 -5.20 12.34
C PHE A 15 0.76 -6.03 12.32
N GLY A 16 1.74 -5.56 11.57
CA GLY A 16 2.98 -6.29 11.33
C GLY A 16 2.96 -7.19 10.09
N SER A 17 1.80 -7.49 9.51
CA SER A 17 1.73 -8.21 8.23
C SER A 17 2.55 -7.49 7.17
N LYS A 18 3.33 -8.25 6.39
CA LYS A 18 4.01 -7.74 5.21
C LYS A 18 3.20 -8.09 3.97
N VAL A 19 3.04 -7.13 3.08
CA VAL A 19 2.34 -7.34 1.80
C VAL A 19 3.18 -6.81 0.66
N LYS A 20 3.26 -7.58 -0.43
CA LYS A 20 3.79 -7.08 -1.71
C LYS A 20 2.64 -6.43 -2.45
N VAL A 21 2.79 -5.17 -2.81
CA VAL A 21 1.79 -4.38 -3.55
C VAL A 21 2.31 -4.14 -4.95
N THR A 22 1.51 -4.47 -5.96
CA THR A 22 1.83 -4.29 -7.38
C THR A 22 0.93 -3.22 -7.99
N ASN A 23 1.51 -2.17 -8.55
CA ASN A 23 0.79 -1.20 -9.34
C ASN A 23 0.49 -1.77 -10.74
N ARG A 24 -0.79 -2.00 -11.04
CA ARG A 24 -1.21 -2.61 -12.31
C ARG A 24 -0.98 -1.73 -13.53
N ASN A 25 -0.78 -0.43 -13.34
CA ASN A 25 -0.59 0.51 -14.44
C ASN A 25 0.83 0.45 -15.02
N ASN A 26 1.83 0.04 -14.22
CA ASN A 26 3.24 0.06 -14.63
C ASN A 26 4.04 -1.19 -14.22
N GLY A 27 3.43 -2.14 -13.52
CA GLY A 27 4.07 -3.39 -13.08
C GLY A 27 5.04 -3.25 -11.90
N LYS A 28 5.28 -2.03 -11.38
CA LYS A 28 6.18 -1.82 -10.24
C LYS A 28 5.59 -2.39 -8.95
N THR A 29 6.46 -2.85 -8.07
CA THR A 29 6.07 -3.50 -6.82
C THR A 29 6.84 -2.97 -5.62
N VAL A 30 6.21 -2.95 -4.45
CA VAL A 30 6.85 -2.60 -3.17
C VAL A 30 6.35 -3.54 -2.07
N VAL A 31 7.22 -3.92 -1.14
CA VAL A 31 6.82 -4.63 0.09
C VAL A 31 6.63 -3.62 1.21
N VAL A 32 5.47 -3.64 1.86
CA VAL A 32 5.11 -2.74 2.95
C VAL A 32 4.65 -3.51 4.18
N ARG A 33 4.84 -2.91 5.36
CA ARG A 33 4.30 -3.42 6.62
C ARG A 33 2.99 -2.73 6.97
N ILE A 34 1.97 -3.49 7.34
CA ILE A 34 0.71 -2.95 7.86
C ILE A 34 0.94 -2.39 9.26
N ASN A 35 0.67 -1.10 9.45
CA ASN A 35 0.83 -0.42 10.75
C ASN A 35 -0.31 0.55 11.08
N ASP A 36 -1.36 0.56 10.27
CA ASP A 36 -2.46 1.51 10.42
C ASP A 36 -3.79 0.92 9.90
N ARG A 37 -4.91 1.55 10.26
CA ARG A 37 -6.26 1.13 9.88
C ARG A 37 -6.88 2.04 8.83
N GLY A 38 -7.73 1.45 8.00
CA GLY A 38 -8.33 2.09 6.84
C GLY A 38 -7.91 1.39 5.54
N PRO A 39 -8.16 1.97 4.36
CA PRO A 39 -9.00 3.15 4.13
C PRO A 39 -10.48 2.87 4.48
N PHE A 40 -11.18 3.80 5.11
CA PHE A 40 -12.63 3.68 5.36
C PHE A 40 -13.49 4.21 4.19
N ILE A 41 -12.90 4.23 3.00
CA ILE A 41 -13.54 4.67 1.76
C ILE A 41 -13.90 3.43 0.93
N LYS A 42 -15.13 3.40 0.40
CA LYS A 42 -15.58 2.33 -0.50
C LYS A 42 -14.70 2.28 -1.75
N GLY A 43 -14.36 1.07 -2.20
CA GLY A 43 -13.54 0.86 -3.40
C GLY A 43 -12.02 0.97 -3.20
N ARG A 44 -11.53 1.34 -2.01
CA ARG A 44 -10.10 1.31 -1.68
C ARG A 44 -9.74 0.11 -0.80
N VAL A 45 -8.64 -0.55 -1.14
CA VAL A 45 -8.19 -1.78 -0.49
C VAL A 45 -7.07 -1.54 0.53
N LEU A 46 -6.15 -0.61 0.25
CA LEU A 46 -5.07 -0.20 1.15
C LEU A 46 -4.62 1.22 0.80
N ASP A 47 -4.11 1.95 1.79
CA ASP A 47 -3.44 3.24 1.58
C ASP A 47 -1.95 3.06 1.83
N LEU A 48 -1.12 3.55 0.91
CA LEU A 48 0.34 3.49 1.02
C LEU A 48 0.88 4.77 1.65
N SER A 49 1.96 4.63 2.43
CA SER A 49 2.85 5.74 2.76
C SER A 49 3.36 6.46 1.50
N LYS A 50 3.73 7.74 1.64
CA LYS A 50 4.26 8.53 0.53
C LYS A 50 5.49 7.88 -0.11
N ALA A 51 6.40 7.33 0.70
CA ALA A 51 7.58 6.61 0.22
C ALA A 51 7.20 5.38 -0.62
N ALA A 52 6.28 4.53 -0.15
CA ALA A 52 5.84 3.35 -0.92
C ALA A 52 5.06 3.71 -2.19
N ALA A 53 4.23 4.77 -2.14
CA ALA A 53 3.53 5.28 -3.30
C ALA A 53 4.50 5.85 -4.37
N ALA A 54 5.60 6.48 -3.95
CA ALA A 54 6.64 6.96 -4.84
C ALA A 54 7.38 5.81 -5.52
N ASP A 55 7.71 4.76 -4.77
CA ASP A 55 8.43 3.58 -5.24
C ASP A 55 7.68 2.87 -6.39
N ILE A 56 6.37 2.71 -6.26
CA ILE A 56 5.52 2.14 -7.32
C ILE A 56 4.98 3.17 -8.32
N GLY A 57 5.44 4.42 -8.24
CA GLY A 57 5.17 5.47 -9.23
C GLY A 57 3.71 5.90 -9.32
N MET A 58 3.02 6.08 -8.19
CA MET A 58 1.61 6.47 -8.15
C MET A 58 1.33 7.81 -7.43
N VAL A 59 2.37 8.57 -7.07
CA VAL A 59 2.20 9.84 -6.34
C VAL A 59 1.42 10.86 -7.15
N SER A 60 1.77 11.05 -8.43
CA SER A 60 1.12 12.05 -9.29
C SER A 60 -0.32 11.68 -9.63
N SER A 61 -0.65 10.39 -9.72
CA SER A 61 -2.02 9.93 -9.99
C SER A 61 -2.92 9.98 -8.74
N GLY A 62 -2.33 10.08 -7.55
CA GLY A 62 -3.01 10.04 -6.25
C GLY A 62 -3.58 8.67 -5.86
N THR A 63 -4.12 7.93 -6.83
CA THR A 63 -4.62 6.56 -6.68
C THR A 63 -4.14 5.68 -7.84
N ALA A 64 -4.14 4.36 -7.63
CA ALA A 64 -3.79 3.38 -8.67
C ALA A 64 -4.57 2.08 -8.46
N LYS A 65 -4.81 1.34 -9.54
CA LYS A 65 -5.29 -0.04 -9.45
C LYS A 65 -4.13 -0.91 -8.97
N VAL A 66 -4.31 -1.59 -7.85
CA VAL A 66 -3.28 -2.44 -7.26
C VAL A 66 -3.80 -3.86 -7.04
N CYS A 67 -2.87 -4.81 -7.06
CA CYS A 67 -3.04 -6.12 -6.44
C CYS A 67 -2.07 -6.21 -5.26
N TYR A 68 -2.41 -7.00 -4.24
CA TYR A 68 -1.49 -7.29 -3.15
C TYR A 68 -1.56 -8.75 -2.73
N GLU A 69 -0.47 -9.24 -2.17
CA GLU A 69 -0.35 -10.58 -1.60
C GLU A 69 0.43 -10.54 -0.29
N LEU A 70 0.09 -11.42 0.66
CA LEU A 70 0.85 -11.58 1.90
C LEU A 70 2.24 -12.14 1.60
N VAL A 71 3.24 -11.56 2.23
CA VAL A 71 4.61 -12.08 2.24
C VAL A 71 4.78 -12.88 3.52
N GLY A 72 5.18 -14.16 3.37
CA GLY A 72 5.48 -15.07 4.48
C GLY A 72 6.64 -14.61 5.35
#